data_AF-A0A9N9EMA4-F1
#
_entry.id   AF-A0A9N9EMA4-F1
#
_cell.length_a   1.000
_cell.length_b   1.000
_cell.length_c   1.000
_cell.angle_alpha   90.00
_cell.angle_beta   90.00
_cell.angle_gamma   90.00
#
_symmetry.space_group_name_H-M   'P 1'
#
loop_
_entity.id
_entity.type
_entity.pdbx_description
1 polymer ?
#
loop_
_entity_poly.entity_id
_entity_poly.type
_entity_poly.pdbx_seq_one_letter_code
_entity_poly.pdbx_strand_id
1 'polypeptide(L)'
;STFLYTKPLSAIGFWFALEDLPWIMDLCAHPISTRFVRAKTGDGKLTTEFIPIDNEVPYDESQFVNEECKAGTLVLIHGSVLHKSEANRSGHYQEEQQQELEVLRSIYPDELEEISSNEYKIKLEPDEQDSLAPITIALHIKYTPTYPYEIPEISIDTLDGSLSPDDHDKLLQGLLNSAQDSLGMAMIFTLASLLKDELTNLEEQARSQGTRVTVAAFLEWREKSNKEKAEKERIEKRMKHLLNLMLRLWRKVMYDESSDEEEVLNLIRSNTD
;
A
#
# COMPACT_ATOMS: atom_id res chain seq x y z
N SER A 1 -3.60 -19.69 -26.82
CA SER A 1 -4.48 -18.69 -26.19
C SER A 1 -5.92 -19.19 -26.17
N THR A 2 -6.35 -19.69 -25.01
CA THR A 2 -7.73 -20.14 -24.76
C THR A 2 -8.70 -18.96 -24.69
N PHE A 3 -8.23 -17.76 -24.33
CA PHE A 3 -9.04 -16.55 -24.16
C PHE A 3 -9.39 -15.84 -25.48
N LEU A 4 -8.46 -15.82 -26.44
CA LEU A 4 -8.63 -15.15 -27.74
C LEU A 4 -8.53 -16.17 -28.87
N TYR A 5 -9.64 -16.90 -29.08
CA TYR A 5 -9.72 -17.95 -30.09
C TYR A 5 -10.27 -17.44 -31.43
N THR A 6 -9.59 -17.77 -32.53
CA THR A 6 -9.97 -17.45 -33.92
C THR A 6 -9.95 -18.71 -34.77
N LYS A 7 -10.80 -18.78 -35.82
CA LYS A 7 -10.82 -19.89 -36.78
C LYS A 7 -10.76 -19.35 -38.22
N PRO A 8 -9.63 -19.52 -38.96
CA PRO A 8 -8.36 -20.14 -38.53
C PRO A 8 -7.67 -19.32 -37.44
N LEU A 9 -6.71 -19.92 -36.74
CA LEU A 9 -5.92 -19.22 -35.73
C LEU A 9 -5.12 -18.09 -36.39
N SER A 10 -5.53 -16.85 -36.14
CA SER A 10 -4.95 -15.64 -36.71
C SER A 10 -4.54 -14.62 -35.65
N ALA A 11 -4.96 -14.81 -34.40
CA ALA A 11 -4.55 -13.96 -33.28
C ALA A 11 -3.07 -14.19 -32.94
N ILE A 12 -2.31 -13.09 -32.91
CA ILE A 12 -0.90 -13.06 -32.52
C ILE A 12 -0.79 -12.11 -31.34
N GLY A 13 -0.25 -12.60 -30.23
CA GLY A 13 0.18 -11.76 -29.11
C GLY A 13 1.55 -11.16 -29.40
N PHE A 14 1.83 -10.01 -28.83
CA PHE A 14 3.19 -9.46 -28.84
C PHE A 14 3.47 -8.77 -27.52
N TRP A 15 4.74 -8.70 -27.16
CA TRP A 15 5.21 -7.95 -25.99
C TRP A 15 6.55 -7.28 -26.32
N PHE A 16 6.89 -6.26 -25.54
CA PHE A 16 8.19 -5.62 -25.60
C PHE A 16 8.90 -5.85 -24.27
N ALA A 17 10.12 -6.38 -24.31
CA ALA A 17 10.98 -6.41 -23.14
C ALA A 17 11.41 -4.98 -22.82
N LEU A 18 11.03 -4.45 -21.66
CA LEU A 18 11.45 -3.11 -21.22
C LEU A 18 12.84 -3.13 -20.60
N GLU A 19 13.25 -4.28 -20.08
CA GLU A 19 14.53 -4.55 -19.45
C GLU A 19 15.12 -5.88 -19.93
N ASP A 20 16.36 -6.16 -19.56
CA ASP A 20 17.00 -7.45 -19.84
C ASP A 20 16.34 -8.53 -18.98
N LEU A 21 15.75 -9.52 -19.63
CA LEU A 21 15.06 -10.64 -19.00
C LEU A 21 15.88 -11.91 -19.24
N PRO A 22 16.67 -12.37 -18.24
CA PRO A 22 17.42 -13.62 -18.35
C PRO A 22 16.51 -14.84 -18.42
N TRP A 23 15.22 -14.69 -18.15
CA TRP A 23 14.22 -15.75 -18.24
C TRP A 23 12.89 -15.09 -18.57
N ILE A 24 12.47 -15.16 -19.83
CA ILE A 24 11.25 -14.47 -20.22
C ILE A 24 10.01 -15.32 -19.90
N MET A 25 10.11 -16.65 -20.00
CA MET A 25 8.98 -17.57 -19.85
C MET A 25 9.32 -19.02 -20.16
N ASP A 26 8.54 -19.94 -19.59
CA ASP A 26 8.43 -21.31 -20.11
C ASP A 26 7.35 -21.36 -21.19
N LEU A 27 7.77 -21.57 -22.44
CA LEU A 27 6.90 -21.64 -23.62
C LEU A 27 6.92 -23.01 -24.25
N CYS A 28 5.76 -23.51 -24.68
CA CYS A 28 5.69 -24.66 -25.58
C CYS A 28 4.62 -24.46 -26.67
N ALA A 29 4.86 -25.01 -27.86
CA ALA A 29 3.87 -24.99 -28.93
C ALA A 29 2.92 -26.18 -28.75
N HIS A 30 1.63 -25.91 -28.49
CA HIS A 30 0.64 -26.97 -28.25
C HIS A 30 -0.72 -26.64 -28.88
N PRO A 31 -1.47 -27.63 -29.38
CA PRO A 31 -2.84 -27.43 -29.82
C PRO A 31 -3.73 -26.85 -28.71
N ILE A 32 -4.65 -25.97 -29.08
CA ILE A 32 -5.60 -25.38 -28.13
C ILE A 32 -6.71 -26.40 -27.87
N SER A 33 -6.82 -26.89 -26.63
CA SER A 33 -7.86 -27.85 -26.22
C SER A 33 -9.17 -27.18 -25.81
N THR A 34 -9.13 -25.94 -25.32
CA THR A 34 -10.30 -25.22 -24.80
C THR A 34 -10.37 -23.78 -25.31
N ARG A 35 -11.57 -23.22 -25.40
CA ARG A 35 -11.79 -21.79 -25.64
C ARG A 35 -12.71 -21.17 -24.60
N PHE A 36 -12.40 -19.95 -24.20
CA PHE A 36 -13.22 -19.11 -23.36
C PHE A 36 -14.32 -18.47 -24.20
N VAL A 37 -15.58 -18.62 -23.78
CA VAL A 37 -16.74 -18.07 -24.47
C VAL A 37 -17.66 -17.34 -23.50
N ARG A 38 -18.39 -16.35 -24.01
CA ARG A 38 -19.55 -15.80 -23.30
C ARG A 38 -20.70 -16.77 -23.42
N ALA A 39 -21.29 -17.12 -22.29
CA ALA A 39 -22.44 -18.00 -22.19
C ALA A 39 -23.62 -17.29 -21.52
N LYS A 40 -24.79 -17.92 -21.53
CA LYS A 40 -25.97 -17.46 -20.80
C LYS A 40 -26.36 -18.52 -19.78
N THR A 41 -26.58 -18.10 -18.55
CA THR A 41 -27.19 -18.95 -17.53
C THR A 41 -28.67 -19.18 -17.83
N GLY A 42 -29.28 -20.21 -17.24
CA GLY A 42 -30.69 -20.57 -17.49
C GLY A 42 -31.71 -19.46 -17.18
N ASP A 43 -31.33 -18.47 -16.38
CA ASP A 43 -32.08 -17.25 -16.04
C ASP A 43 -31.79 -16.06 -17.00
N GLY A 44 -31.01 -16.28 -18.07
CA GLY A 44 -30.73 -15.30 -19.12
C GLY A 44 -29.61 -14.30 -18.81
N LYS A 45 -28.94 -14.40 -17.66
CA LYS A 45 -27.77 -13.56 -17.34
C LYS A 45 -26.56 -14.00 -18.17
N LEU A 46 -25.71 -13.03 -18.52
CA LEU A 46 -24.46 -13.30 -19.21
C LEU A 46 -23.43 -13.83 -18.21
N THR A 47 -22.79 -14.92 -18.57
CA THR A 47 -21.64 -15.51 -17.86
C THR A 47 -20.52 -15.82 -18.84
N THR A 48 -19.45 -16.43 -18.37
CA THR A 48 -18.35 -16.92 -19.18
C THR A 48 -18.02 -18.36 -18.80
N GLU A 49 -17.68 -19.18 -19.78
CA GLU A 49 -17.29 -20.58 -19.57
C GLU A 49 -16.16 -20.98 -20.52
N PHE A 50 -15.44 -22.04 -20.18
CA PHE A 50 -14.51 -22.69 -21.08
C PHE A 50 -15.20 -23.88 -21.73
N ILE A 51 -15.20 -23.91 -23.06
CA ILE A 51 -15.72 -25.04 -23.83
C ILE A 51 -14.60 -25.78 -24.56
N PRO A 52 -14.64 -27.11 -24.61
CA PRO A 52 -13.66 -27.90 -25.34
C PRO A 52 -13.76 -27.64 -26.85
N ILE A 53 -12.62 -27.66 -27.53
CA ILE A 53 -12.52 -27.52 -28.99
C ILE A 53 -12.28 -28.88 -29.64
N ASP A 54 -11.35 -29.67 -29.08
CA ASP A 54 -10.97 -31.03 -29.47
C ASP A 54 -10.69 -31.89 -28.22
N ASN A 55 -10.39 -33.18 -28.39
CA ASN A 55 -9.97 -34.07 -27.28
C ASN A 55 -8.76 -33.46 -26.55
N GLU A 56 -8.75 -33.52 -25.21
CA GLU A 56 -7.60 -33.09 -24.42
C GLU A 56 -6.34 -33.85 -24.87
N VAL A 57 -5.39 -33.12 -25.43
CA VAL A 57 -4.05 -33.63 -25.70
C VAL A 57 -3.18 -33.21 -24.50
N PRO A 58 -2.68 -34.16 -23.69
CA PRO A 58 -1.71 -33.82 -22.65
C PRO A 58 -0.48 -33.16 -23.27
N TYR A 59 0.03 -32.11 -22.65
CA TYR A 59 1.32 -31.54 -23.02
C TYR A 59 2.43 -32.20 -22.19
N ASP A 60 3.62 -32.31 -22.78
CA ASP A 60 4.80 -32.82 -22.11
C ASP A 60 5.54 -31.65 -21.46
N GLU A 61 5.72 -31.70 -20.14
CA GLU A 61 6.41 -30.64 -19.39
C GLU A 61 7.86 -30.43 -19.86
N SER A 62 8.51 -31.45 -20.43
CA SER A 62 9.87 -31.34 -20.95
C SER A 62 9.99 -30.51 -22.24
N GLN A 63 8.87 -30.19 -22.88
CA GLN A 63 8.85 -29.38 -24.11
C GLN A 63 8.84 -27.88 -23.84
N PHE A 64 8.72 -27.47 -22.58
CA PHE A 64 8.81 -26.06 -22.21
C PHE A 64 10.25 -25.60 -22.30
N VAL A 65 10.46 -24.55 -23.08
CA VAL A 65 11.76 -23.92 -23.24
C VAL A 65 11.73 -22.53 -22.62
N ASN A 66 12.82 -22.20 -21.94
CA ASN A 66 13.07 -20.89 -21.41
C ASN A 66 13.91 -20.10 -22.43
N GLU A 67 13.47 -18.89 -22.76
CA GLU A 67 14.17 -18.02 -23.69
C GLU A 67 14.58 -16.72 -22.98
N GLU A 68 15.85 -16.34 -23.16
CA GLU A 68 16.35 -15.06 -22.68
C GLU A 68 16.01 -13.95 -23.67
N CYS A 69 15.83 -12.73 -23.18
CA CYS A 69 15.42 -11.60 -24.00
C CYS A 69 16.07 -10.30 -23.53
N LYS A 70 16.56 -9.49 -24.46
CA LYS A 70 17.19 -8.21 -24.15
C LYS A 70 16.19 -7.06 -24.17
N ALA A 71 16.45 -6.01 -23.39
CA ALA A 71 15.68 -4.78 -23.41
C ALA A 71 15.50 -4.27 -24.85
N GLY A 72 14.28 -3.86 -25.20
CA GLY A 72 13.88 -3.41 -26.53
C GLY A 72 13.49 -4.52 -27.52
N THR A 73 13.57 -5.79 -27.13
CA THR A 73 13.16 -6.90 -28.01
C THR A 73 11.64 -6.98 -28.11
N LEU A 74 11.14 -7.07 -29.35
CA LEU A 74 9.75 -7.43 -29.65
C LEU A 74 9.68 -8.95 -29.84
N VAL A 75 8.90 -9.64 -29.01
CA VAL A 75 8.59 -11.06 -29.25
C VAL A 75 7.15 -11.18 -29.73
N LEU A 76 6.96 -12.10 -30.67
CA LEU A 76 5.68 -12.46 -31.24
C LEU A 76 5.27 -13.84 -30.71
N ILE A 77 4.08 -13.91 -30.13
CA ILE A 77 3.52 -15.11 -29.52
C ILE A 77 2.38 -15.61 -30.41
N HIS A 78 2.59 -16.76 -31.04
CA HIS A 78 1.56 -17.38 -31.86
C HIS A 78 0.40 -17.88 -30.99
N GLY A 79 -0.83 -17.88 -31.52
CA GLY A 79 -2.03 -18.29 -30.78
C GLY A 79 -2.03 -19.72 -30.22
N SER A 80 -1.12 -20.59 -30.69
CA SER A 80 -0.93 -21.97 -30.21
C SER A 80 0.20 -22.12 -29.16
N VAL A 81 0.82 -21.02 -28.72
CA VAL A 81 1.81 -21.10 -27.64
C VAL A 81 1.07 -21.22 -26.32
N LEU A 82 1.45 -22.23 -25.54
CA LEU A 82 1.13 -22.31 -24.12
C LEU A 82 2.19 -21.56 -23.34
N HIS A 83 1.69 -20.73 -22.43
CA HIS A 83 2.49 -20.00 -21.47
C HIS A 83 2.40 -20.70 -20.12
N LYS A 84 3.55 -20.95 -19.50
CA LYS A 84 3.64 -21.35 -18.10
C LYS A 84 4.48 -20.29 -17.35
N SER A 85 3.88 -19.70 -16.32
CA SER A 85 4.59 -18.87 -15.34
C SER A 85 4.64 -19.64 -14.04
N GLU A 86 5.82 -20.11 -13.65
CA GLU A 86 6.04 -20.58 -12.28
C GLU A 86 6.22 -19.40 -11.32
N ALA A 87 6.10 -19.66 -10.01
CA ALA A 87 6.39 -18.64 -9.00
C ALA A 87 7.84 -18.16 -9.13
N ASN A 88 8.07 -16.84 -9.05
CA ASN A 88 9.37 -16.21 -9.23
C ASN A 88 10.34 -16.53 -8.07
N ARG A 89 10.98 -17.71 -8.07
CA ARG A 89 11.96 -18.09 -7.02
C ARG A 89 13.34 -17.47 -7.22
N SER A 90 13.44 -16.40 -7.99
CA SER A 90 14.70 -15.68 -8.15
C SER A 90 15.13 -15.14 -6.76
N GLY A 91 16.40 -15.27 -6.40
CA GLY A 91 16.91 -14.87 -5.08
C GLY A 91 16.96 -13.35 -4.85
N HIS A 92 16.24 -12.57 -5.65
CA HIS A 92 16.28 -11.11 -5.70
C HIS A 92 15.26 -10.47 -4.72
N TYR A 93 15.16 -11.02 -3.51
CA TYR A 93 14.19 -10.56 -2.50
C TYR A 93 14.34 -9.07 -2.17
N GLN A 94 15.58 -8.54 -2.19
CA GLN A 94 15.84 -7.13 -1.94
C GLN A 94 15.28 -6.21 -3.04
N GLU A 95 15.34 -6.64 -4.30
CA GLU A 95 14.79 -5.86 -5.42
C GLU A 95 13.25 -5.87 -5.36
N GLU A 96 12.64 -7.02 -5.07
CA GLU A 96 11.18 -7.12 -4.89
C GLU A 96 10.68 -6.26 -3.72
N GLN A 97 11.39 -6.28 -2.59
CA GLN A 97 11.09 -5.43 -1.42
C GLN A 97 11.20 -3.94 -1.76
N GLN A 98 12.21 -3.55 -2.54
CA GLN A 98 12.39 -2.15 -2.97
C GLN A 98 11.28 -1.71 -3.92
N GLN A 99 10.91 -2.56 -4.89
CA GLN A 99 9.81 -2.27 -5.81
C GLN A 99 8.48 -2.11 -5.08
N GLU A 100 8.17 -2.99 -4.13
CA GLU A 100 6.97 -2.86 -3.30
C GLU A 100 7.01 -1.56 -2.49
N LEU A 101 8.14 -1.22 -1.86
CA LEU A 101 8.27 0.00 -1.07
C LEU A 101 8.09 1.26 -1.94
N GLU A 102 8.61 1.29 -3.17
CA GLU A 102 8.38 2.39 -4.12
C GLU A 102 6.89 2.55 -4.46
N VAL A 103 6.19 1.43 -4.67
CA VAL A 103 4.75 1.44 -4.88
C VAL A 103 4.04 1.99 -3.64
N LEU A 104 4.38 1.52 -2.43
CA LEU A 104 3.77 1.99 -1.19
C LEU A 104 3.99 3.48 -0.95
N ARG A 105 5.19 4.02 -1.27
CA ARG A 105 5.46 5.47 -1.22
C ARG A 105 4.53 6.27 -2.14
N SER A 106 4.17 5.71 -3.30
CA SER A 106 3.25 6.37 -4.23
C SER A 106 1.79 6.30 -3.78
N ILE A 107 1.42 5.25 -3.05
CA ILE A 107 0.07 5.05 -2.52
C ILE A 107 -0.15 5.87 -1.25
N TYR A 108 0.84 5.89 -0.36
CA TYR A 108 0.80 6.50 0.98
C TYR A 108 1.89 7.57 1.15
N PRO A 109 1.83 8.69 0.42
CA PRO A 109 2.89 9.69 0.42
C PRO A 109 3.04 10.41 1.77
N ASP A 110 1.95 10.58 2.53
CA ASP A 110 1.92 11.33 3.78
C ASP A 110 1.77 10.43 5.01
N GLU A 111 1.31 9.19 4.82
CA GLU A 111 1.02 8.23 5.88
C GLU A 111 2.13 7.20 6.13
N LEU A 112 3.07 7.06 5.20
CA LEU A 112 4.20 6.14 5.32
C LEU A 112 5.37 6.79 6.08
N GLU A 113 5.70 6.22 7.24
CA GLU A 113 6.87 6.59 8.03
C GLU A 113 7.97 5.51 7.92
N GLU A 114 9.05 5.84 7.21
CA GLU A 114 10.18 4.93 7.04
C GLU A 114 11.16 5.01 8.22
N ILE A 115 11.39 3.87 8.87
CA ILE A 115 12.36 3.75 9.97
C ILE A 115 13.71 3.28 9.42
N SER A 116 13.68 2.32 8.50
CA SER A 116 14.85 1.80 7.79
C SER A 116 14.46 1.27 6.41
N SER A 117 15.42 0.77 5.63
CA SER A 117 15.15 0.14 4.33
C SER A 117 14.24 -1.09 4.41
N ASN A 118 14.11 -1.70 5.60
CA ASN A 118 13.39 -2.94 5.81
C ASN A 118 12.27 -2.80 6.86
N GLU A 119 12.06 -1.61 7.42
CA GLU A 119 11.14 -1.39 8.53
C GLU A 119 10.45 -0.04 8.37
N TYR A 120 9.13 -0.03 8.40
CA TYR A 120 8.33 1.17 8.20
C TYR A 120 6.95 1.02 8.83
N LYS A 121 6.27 2.14 9.02
CA LYS A 121 4.92 2.22 9.55
C LYS A 121 4.00 2.88 8.54
N ILE A 122 2.80 2.33 8.37
CA ILE A 122 1.73 2.94 7.58
C ILE A 122 0.65 3.40 8.55
N LYS A 123 0.43 4.70 8.63
CA LYS A 123 -0.69 5.27 9.38
C LYS A 123 -2.00 5.01 8.63
N LEU A 124 -2.97 4.42 9.31
CA LEU A 124 -4.26 4.05 8.74
C LEU A 124 -5.38 4.66 9.56
N GLU A 125 -6.31 5.28 8.84
CA GLU A 125 -7.52 5.91 9.37
C GLU A 125 -8.74 5.30 8.64
N PRO A 126 -9.87 5.10 9.34
CA PRO A 126 -11.11 4.64 8.74
C PRO A 126 -11.68 5.67 7.75
N ASP A 127 -12.43 5.18 6.75
CA ASP A 127 -12.92 6.03 5.65
C ASP A 127 -13.99 7.05 6.07
N GLU A 128 -14.76 6.75 7.12
CA GLU A 128 -15.81 7.63 7.64
C GLU A 128 -15.39 8.34 8.93
N GLN A 129 -14.78 9.53 8.81
CA GLN A 129 -14.42 10.40 9.96
C GLN A 129 -15.64 11.12 10.60
N ASP A 130 -16.82 10.51 10.58
CA ASP A 130 -18.05 11.04 11.20
C ASP A 130 -18.01 10.91 12.74
N SER A 131 -17.03 10.16 13.27
CA SER A 131 -16.76 10.02 14.69
C SER A 131 -15.99 11.23 15.24
N LEU A 132 -16.39 11.70 16.43
CA LEU A 132 -15.70 12.77 17.16
C LEU A 132 -14.29 12.36 17.64
N ALA A 133 -13.93 11.08 17.56
CA ALA A 133 -12.63 10.53 17.87
C ALA A 133 -12.39 9.27 17.02
N PRO A 134 -11.90 9.41 15.77
CA PRO A 134 -11.63 8.26 14.91
C PRO A 134 -10.48 7.42 15.48
N ILE A 135 -10.60 6.11 15.37
CA ILE A 135 -9.57 5.15 15.74
C ILE A 135 -8.49 5.21 14.67
N THR A 136 -7.28 5.62 15.06
CA THR A 136 -6.13 5.69 14.17
C THR A 136 -5.10 4.67 14.62
N ILE A 137 -4.65 3.85 13.68
CA ILE A 137 -3.67 2.79 13.93
C ILE A 137 -2.45 3.02 13.04
N ALA A 138 -1.25 2.69 13.52
CA ALA A 138 -0.09 2.49 12.68
C ALA A 138 0.14 0.98 12.47
N LEU A 139 0.12 0.55 11.21
CA LEU A 139 0.56 -0.77 10.80
C LEU A 139 2.09 -0.76 10.69
N HIS A 140 2.76 -1.44 11.60
CA HIS A 140 4.21 -1.55 11.61
C HIS A 140 4.65 -2.86 10.96
N ILE A 141 5.53 -2.75 9.97
CA ILE A 141 5.99 -3.84 9.14
C ILE A 141 7.51 -3.85 9.13
N LYS A 142 8.08 -5.04 9.31
CA LYS A 142 9.49 -5.29 9.10
C LYS A 142 9.69 -6.49 8.19
N TYR A 143 10.35 -6.27 7.06
CA TYR A 143 10.64 -7.30 6.07
C TYR A 143 11.59 -8.36 6.63
N THR A 144 11.24 -9.62 6.40
CA THR A 144 12.15 -10.74 6.57
C THR A 144 13.10 -10.83 5.37
N PRO A 145 14.28 -11.46 5.52
CA PRO A 145 15.23 -11.59 4.41
C PRO A 145 14.68 -12.34 3.19
N THR A 146 13.62 -13.14 3.36
CA THR A 146 13.02 -13.96 2.30
C THR A 146 11.60 -13.53 1.91
N TYR A 147 11.10 -12.43 2.47
CA TYR A 147 9.86 -11.81 2.03
C TYR A 147 9.89 -11.56 0.50
N PRO A 148 8.82 -11.88 -0.26
CA PRO A 148 7.46 -12.24 0.18
C PRO A 148 7.17 -13.73 0.43
N TYR A 149 8.18 -14.59 0.44
CA TYR A 149 8.02 -16.04 0.68
C TYR A 149 7.92 -16.41 2.16
N GLU A 150 8.17 -15.44 3.03
CA GLU A 150 8.04 -15.54 4.47
C GLU A 150 7.25 -14.32 4.95
N ILE A 151 6.37 -14.54 5.93
CA ILE A 151 5.53 -13.49 6.50
C ILE A 151 6.44 -12.44 7.16
N PRO A 152 6.22 -11.13 6.92
CA PRO A 152 6.99 -10.08 7.58
C PRO A 152 6.65 -10.02 9.08
N GLU A 153 7.50 -9.39 9.89
CA GLU A 153 7.12 -9.10 11.27
C GLU A 153 6.05 -7.99 11.23
N ILE A 154 4.84 -8.31 11.68
CA ILE A 154 3.68 -7.42 11.67
C ILE A 154 3.32 -7.06 13.10
N SER A 155 3.17 -5.77 13.38
CA SER A 155 2.65 -5.27 14.65
C SER A 155 1.70 -4.09 14.45
N ILE A 156 0.75 -3.93 15.36
CA ILE A 156 -0.31 -2.92 15.29
C ILE A 156 -0.14 -1.98 16.48
N ASP A 157 0.10 -0.69 16.22
CA ASP A 157 0.21 0.35 17.24
C ASP A 157 -1.01 1.28 17.19
N THR A 158 -1.74 1.42 18.31
CA THR A 158 -2.86 2.38 18.38
C THR A 158 -2.33 3.79 18.63
N LEU A 159 -2.57 4.72 17.72
CA LEU A 159 -2.14 6.12 17.84
C LEU A 159 -3.22 6.98 18.50
N ASP A 160 -4.45 6.92 17.98
CA ASP A 160 -5.60 7.65 18.49
C ASP A 160 -6.80 6.73 18.67
N GLY A 161 -7.63 7.00 19.68
CA GLY A 161 -8.78 6.16 20.04
C GLY A 161 -8.45 5.06 21.06
N SER A 162 -9.40 4.16 21.28
CA SER A 162 -9.23 3.02 22.19
C SER A 162 -9.72 1.74 21.51
N LEU A 163 -8.82 0.77 21.35
CA LEU A 163 -9.14 -0.58 20.92
C LEU A 163 -9.15 -1.51 22.13
N SER A 164 -10.16 -2.37 22.19
CA SER A 164 -10.18 -3.47 23.16
C SER A 164 -9.00 -4.41 22.87
N PRO A 165 -8.36 -5.01 23.90
CA PRO A 165 -7.38 -6.07 23.70
C PRO A 165 -7.92 -7.21 22.81
N ASP A 166 -9.19 -7.57 22.98
CA ASP A 166 -9.85 -8.61 22.19
C ASP A 166 -9.96 -8.23 20.70
N ASP A 167 -10.13 -6.93 20.39
CA ASP A 167 -10.23 -6.47 19.02
C ASP A 167 -8.84 -6.30 18.40
N HIS A 168 -7.84 -5.90 19.19
CA HIS A 168 -6.43 -5.91 18.78
C HIS A 168 -5.97 -7.31 18.36
N ASP A 169 -6.27 -8.32 19.18
CA ASP A 169 -5.94 -9.72 18.87
C ASP A 169 -6.66 -10.22 17.61
N LYS A 170 -7.96 -9.87 17.44
CA LYS A 170 -8.71 -10.23 16.22
C LYS A 170 -8.11 -9.60 14.96
N LEU A 171 -7.78 -8.31 15.01
CA LEU A 171 -7.17 -7.60 13.89
C LEU A 171 -5.84 -8.25 13.51
N LEU A 172 -4.98 -8.53 14.51
CA LEU A 172 -3.69 -9.15 14.27
C LEU A 172 -3.83 -10.58 13.70
N GLN A 173 -4.78 -11.37 14.20
CA GLN A 173 -5.10 -12.69 13.63
C GLN A 173 -5.62 -12.59 12.18
N GLY A 174 -6.47 -11.60 11.88
CA GLY A 174 -6.95 -11.33 10.53
C GLY A 174 -5.81 -11.03 9.55
N LEU A 175 -4.86 -10.18 9.97
CA LEU A 175 -3.66 -9.87 9.20
C LEU A 175 -2.78 -11.10 8.95
N LEU A 176 -2.54 -11.92 9.97
CA LEU A 176 -1.72 -13.13 9.82
C LEU A 176 -2.36 -14.15 8.87
N ASN A 177 -3.67 -14.33 8.92
CA ASN A 177 -4.38 -15.20 7.99
C ASN A 177 -4.26 -14.69 6.55
N SER A 178 -4.50 -13.38 6.34
CA SER A 178 -4.36 -12.77 5.02
C SER A 178 -2.93 -12.82 4.48
N ALA A 179 -1.93 -12.67 5.35
CA ALA A 179 -0.52 -12.81 5.00
C ALA A 179 -0.18 -14.25 4.56
N GLN A 180 -0.72 -15.25 5.26
CA GLN A 180 -0.53 -16.66 4.94
C GLN A 180 -1.09 -17.02 3.55
N ASP A 181 -2.26 -16.48 3.21
CA ASP A 181 -2.90 -16.69 1.90
C ASP A 181 -2.17 -15.95 0.76
N SER A 182 -1.44 -14.89 1.10
CA SER A 182 -0.74 -14.03 0.13
C SER A 182 0.74 -14.36 -0.04
N LEU A 183 1.22 -15.47 0.54
CA LEU A 183 2.61 -15.89 0.44
C LEU A 183 3.08 -16.07 -1.01
N GLY A 184 4.30 -15.58 -1.28
CA GLY A 184 4.90 -15.60 -2.61
C GLY A 184 4.54 -14.39 -3.48
N MET A 185 3.83 -13.40 -2.93
CA MET A 185 3.53 -12.12 -3.57
C MET A 185 3.64 -10.96 -2.58
N ALA A 186 3.91 -9.76 -3.11
CA ALA A 186 3.80 -8.50 -2.38
C ALA A 186 2.39 -8.40 -1.75
N MET A 187 2.34 -8.28 -0.42
CA MET A 187 1.11 -8.40 0.37
C MET A 187 0.83 -7.18 1.25
N ILE A 188 1.75 -6.22 1.34
CA ILE A 188 1.64 -5.14 2.33
C ILE A 188 0.44 -4.24 2.05
N PHE A 189 0.20 -3.90 0.79
CA PHE A 189 -0.98 -3.13 0.41
C PHE A 189 -2.28 -3.86 0.77
N THR A 190 -2.33 -5.18 0.57
CA THR A 190 -3.47 -6.03 0.94
C THR A 190 -3.72 -5.98 2.44
N LEU A 191 -2.66 -6.11 3.25
CA LEU A 191 -2.74 -6.03 4.72
C LEU A 191 -3.20 -4.64 5.19
N ALA A 192 -2.66 -3.57 4.61
CA ALA A 192 -3.06 -2.21 4.92
C ALA A 192 -4.53 -1.95 4.58
N SER A 193 -4.97 -2.42 3.41
CA SER A 193 -6.38 -2.30 2.98
C SER A 193 -7.32 -3.09 3.90
N LEU A 194 -6.98 -4.34 4.22
CA LEU A 194 -7.76 -5.17 5.15
C LEU A 194 -7.89 -4.51 6.53
N LEU A 195 -6.80 -3.98 7.07
CA LEU A 195 -6.82 -3.30 8.36
C LEU A 195 -7.71 -2.05 8.33
N LYS A 196 -7.68 -1.29 7.24
CA LYS A 196 -8.52 -0.11 7.05
C LYS A 196 -10.02 -0.46 6.98
N ASP A 197 -10.36 -1.54 6.28
CA ASP A 197 -11.74 -2.03 6.21
C ASP A 197 -12.25 -2.48 7.59
N GLU A 198 -11.42 -3.22 8.34
CA GLU A 198 -11.79 -3.67 9.69
C GLU A 198 -11.90 -2.52 10.69
N LEU A 199 -11.05 -1.49 10.56
CA LEU A 199 -11.18 -0.26 11.35
C LEU A 199 -12.54 0.42 11.11
N THR A 200 -12.94 0.53 9.84
CA THR A 200 -14.23 1.12 9.46
C THR A 200 -15.39 0.30 10.03
N ASN A 201 -15.32 -1.03 9.94
CA ASN A 201 -16.33 -1.92 10.52
C ASN A 201 -16.45 -1.78 12.04
N LEU A 202 -15.32 -1.66 12.76
CA LEU A 202 -15.32 -1.49 14.22
C LEU A 202 -15.97 -0.17 14.64
N GLU A 203 -15.72 0.91 13.91
CA GLU A 203 -16.35 2.21 14.16
C GLU A 203 -17.86 2.18 13.88
N GLU A 204 -18.28 1.56 12.77
CA GLU A 204 -19.69 1.38 12.45
C GLU A 204 -20.43 0.54 13.50
N GLN A 205 -19.79 -0.53 14.00
CA GLN A 205 -20.34 -1.35 15.07
C GLN A 205 -20.46 -0.57 16.38
N ALA A 206 -19.45 0.23 16.73
CA ALA A 206 -19.50 1.10 17.92
C ALA A 206 -20.61 2.17 17.82
N ARG A 207 -20.78 2.77 16.63
CA ARG A 207 -21.87 3.72 16.33
C ARG A 207 -23.25 3.04 16.42
N SER A 208 -23.36 1.81 15.92
CA SER A 208 -24.60 1.04 15.89
C SER A 208 -25.01 0.49 17.26
N GLN A 209 -24.05 0.12 18.11
CA GLN A 209 -24.31 -0.46 19.42
C GLN A 209 -24.54 0.58 20.53
N GLY A 210 -24.34 1.86 20.27
CA GLY A 210 -24.72 2.94 21.18
C GLY A 210 -24.10 2.79 22.58
N THR A 211 -22.77 2.80 22.68
CA THR A 211 -22.10 2.71 23.98
C THR A 211 -22.41 3.95 24.82
N ARG A 212 -23.04 3.75 25.98
CA ARG A 212 -23.43 4.80 26.93
C ARG A 212 -22.19 5.43 27.55
N VAL A 213 -21.68 6.51 26.93
CA VAL A 213 -20.60 7.32 27.50
C VAL A 213 -21.10 7.91 28.82
N THR A 214 -20.45 7.58 29.94
CA THR A 214 -20.74 8.24 31.21
C THR A 214 -20.34 9.71 31.09
N VAL A 215 -21.16 10.62 31.62
CA VAL A 215 -20.91 12.08 31.56
C VAL A 215 -19.53 12.45 32.12
N ALA A 216 -19.02 11.66 33.08
CA ALA A 216 -17.68 11.82 33.63
C ALA A 216 -16.58 11.56 32.58
N ALA A 217 -16.65 10.45 31.84
CA ALA A 217 -15.68 10.14 30.80
C ALA A 217 -15.73 11.17 29.64
N PHE A 218 -16.93 11.66 29.31
CA PHE A 218 -17.09 12.72 28.31
C PHE A 218 -16.51 14.07 28.75
N LEU A 219 -16.66 14.45 30.03
CA LEU A 219 -16.13 15.71 30.57
C LEU A 219 -14.61 15.68 30.71
N GLU A 220 -14.03 14.55 31.16
CA GLU A 220 -12.58 14.38 31.24
C GLU A 220 -11.94 14.42 29.85
N TRP A 221 -12.55 13.74 28.87
CA TRP A 221 -12.12 13.79 27.47
C TRP A 221 -12.26 15.21 26.89
N ARG A 222 -13.37 15.91 27.13
CA ARG A 222 -13.58 17.30 26.66
C ARG A 222 -12.58 18.27 27.27
N GLU A 223 -12.22 18.10 28.55
CA GLU A 223 -11.19 18.92 29.19
C GLU A 223 -9.81 18.66 28.58
N LYS A 224 -9.46 17.40 28.30
CA LYS A 224 -8.16 17.04 27.71
C LYS A 224 -8.04 17.58 26.27
N SER A 225 -9.05 17.39 25.43
CA SER A 225 -9.10 17.94 24.05
C SER A 225 -9.07 19.47 24.02
N ASN A 226 -9.76 20.15 24.94
CA ASN A 226 -9.71 21.61 25.03
C ASN A 226 -8.32 22.13 25.44
N LYS A 227 -7.64 21.43 26.35
CA LYS A 227 -6.27 21.78 26.78
C LYS A 227 -5.27 21.57 25.64
N GLU A 228 -5.34 20.44 24.93
CA GLU A 228 -4.46 20.14 23.80
C GLU A 228 -4.66 21.11 22.62
N LYS A 229 -5.91 21.46 22.29
CA LYS A 229 -6.20 22.46 21.25
C LYS A 229 -5.69 23.86 21.64
N ALA A 230 -5.86 24.25 22.90
CA ALA A 230 -5.33 25.52 23.40
C ALA A 230 -3.80 25.57 23.40
N GLU A 231 -3.13 24.45 23.67
CA GLU A 231 -1.68 24.32 23.61
C GLU A 231 -1.15 24.41 22.17
N LYS A 232 -1.77 23.68 21.24
CA LYS A 232 -1.45 23.77 19.80
C LYS A 232 -1.66 25.18 19.26
N GLU A 233 -2.77 25.85 19.61
CA GLU A 233 -2.99 27.25 19.21
C GLU A 233 -1.96 28.22 19.81
N ARG A 234 -1.48 27.98 21.04
CA ARG A 234 -0.43 28.81 21.65
C ARG A 234 0.91 28.62 20.96
N ILE A 235 1.28 27.38 20.65
CA ILE A 235 2.51 27.05 19.91
C ILE A 235 2.44 27.68 18.51
N GLU A 236 1.32 27.53 17.81
CA GLU A 236 1.13 28.08 16.47
C GLU A 236 1.17 29.62 16.47
N LYS A 237 0.50 30.28 17.42
CA LYS A 237 0.59 31.75 17.59
C LYS A 237 2.03 32.19 17.86
N ARG A 238 2.78 31.44 18.68
CA ARG A 238 4.18 31.75 18.98
C ARG A 238 5.08 31.55 17.77
N MET A 239 4.90 30.48 16.99
CA MET A 239 5.64 30.25 15.74
C MET A 239 5.34 31.32 14.70
N LYS A 240 4.06 31.69 14.49
CA LYS A 240 3.66 32.79 13.60
C LYS A 240 4.23 34.14 14.04
N HIS A 241 4.31 34.38 15.35
CA HIS A 241 4.93 35.59 15.89
C HIS A 241 6.44 35.61 15.64
N LEU A 242 7.14 34.50 15.90
CA LEU A 242 8.58 34.35 15.65
C LEU A 242 8.92 34.47 14.15
N LEU A 243 8.13 33.86 13.26
CA LEU A 243 8.27 34.00 11.81
C LEU A 243 8.12 35.45 11.36
N ASN A 244 7.13 36.17 11.88
CA ASN A 244 6.96 37.60 11.60
C ASN A 244 8.12 38.45 12.12
N LEU A 245 8.66 38.13 13.30
CA LEU A 245 9.85 38.79 13.84
C LEU A 245 11.08 38.53 12.98
N MET A 246 11.32 37.27 12.58
CA MET A 246 12.41 36.93 11.67
C MET A 246 12.27 37.63 10.32
N LEU A 247 11.06 37.70 9.76
CA LEU A 247 10.82 38.41 8.50
C LEU A 247 11.04 39.92 8.62
N ARG A 248 10.72 40.53 9.77
CA ARG A 248 11.00 41.94 10.04
C ARG A 248 12.50 42.21 10.18
N LEU A 249 13.21 41.36 10.93
CA LEU A 249 14.66 41.45 11.09
C LEU A 249 15.38 41.24 9.76
N TRP A 250 15.00 40.22 9.00
CA TRP A 250 15.54 39.96 7.66
C TRP A 250 15.27 41.12 6.70
N ARG A 251 14.07 41.72 6.73
CA ARG A 251 13.76 42.90 5.92
C ARG A 251 14.57 44.14 6.32
N LYS A 252 14.84 44.33 7.62
CA LYS A 252 15.69 45.43 8.12
C LYS A 252 17.15 45.23 7.70
N VAL A 253 17.68 44.01 7.82
CA VAL A 253 19.05 43.67 7.43
C VAL A 253 19.26 43.73 5.90
N MET A 254 18.26 43.36 5.10
CA MET A 254 18.40 43.29 3.63
C MET A 254 18.13 44.60 2.90
N TYR A 255 17.42 45.57 3.49
CA TYR A 255 17.01 46.81 2.82
C TYR A 255 17.52 48.10 3.47
N ASP A 256 18.12 48.04 4.65
CA ASP A 256 18.69 49.20 5.32
C ASP A 256 20.22 49.17 5.18
N GLU A 257 20.78 49.98 4.27
CA GLU A 257 22.23 50.07 3.99
C GLU A 257 23.04 50.74 5.12
N SER A 258 22.44 50.97 6.29
CA SER A 258 23.17 51.37 7.50
C SER A 258 22.52 50.77 8.75
N SER A 259 23.17 49.82 9.39
CA SER A 259 22.83 49.45 10.77
C SER A 259 24.08 48.89 11.46
N ASP A 260 24.55 49.61 12.49
CA ASP A 260 25.60 49.18 13.40
C ASP A 260 25.31 47.77 13.95
N GLU A 261 26.29 46.87 13.88
CA GLU A 261 26.18 45.49 14.38
C GLU A 261 25.75 45.43 15.86
N GLU A 262 26.07 46.47 16.63
CA GLU A 262 25.71 46.61 18.04
C GLU A 262 24.21 46.84 18.26
N GLU A 263 23.51 47.50 17.32
CA GLU A 263 22.06 47.74 17.39
C GLU A 263 21.27 46.45 17.11
N VAL A 264 21.76 45.61 16.18
CA VAL A 264 21.16 44.30 15.87
C VAL A 264 21.34 43.33 17.03
N LEU A 265 22.52 43.30 17.66
CA LEU A 265 22.80 42.45 18.82
C LEU A 265 21.99 42.85 20.06
N ASN A 266 21.77 44.15 20.29
CA ASN A 266 20.94 44.63 21.39
C ASN A 266 19.44 44.29 21.19
N LEU A 267 18.95 44.28 19.95
CA LEU A 267 17.57 43.91 19.64
C LEU A 267 17.29 42.40 19.79
N ILE A 268 18.30 41.56 19.56
CA ILE A 268 18.23 40.12 19.83
C ILE A 268 18.18 39.89 21.34
N ARG A 269 19.08 40.54 22.10
CA ARG A 269 19.14 40.41 23.58
C ARG A 269 17.87 40.90 24.27
N SER A 270 17.22 41.95 23.78
CA SER A 270 16.00 42.49 24.40
C SER A 270 14.74 41.65 24.18
N ASN A 271 14.78 40.64 23.29
CA ASN A 271 13.61 39.83 22.92
C ASN A 271 13.76 38.33 23.27
N THR A 272 14.84 37.96 23.96
CA THR A 272 15.12 36.59 24.43
C THR A 272 14.82 36.35 25.92
N ASP A 273 14.31 37.36 26.65
CA ASP A 273 13.68 37.22 27.98
C ASP A 273 12.15 37.07 27.86
#